data_AF-A0A354XZ71-F1
#
_entry.id   AF-A0A354XZ71-F1
#
_cell.length_a   1.000
_cell.length_b   1.000
_cell.length_c   1.000
_cell.angle_alpha   90.00
_cell.angle_beta   90.00
_cell.angle_gamma   90.00
#
_symmetry.space_group_name_H-M   'P 1'
#
loop_
_entity.id
_entity.type
_entity.pdbx_description
1 polymer ?
#
loop_
_entity_poly.entity_id
_entity_poly.type
_entity_poly.pdbx_seq_one_letter_code
_entity_poly.pdbx_strand_id
1 'polypeptide(L)'
;MTNSRPHIGIFGRRNTGKSSLINLLTGQETAIISDIPGTTTDPVKKSVEILGIGPVVLVDTAGIDDAGELGRKRIDKSLDAIKKV
;
A
#
# COMPACT_ATOMS: atom_id res chain seq x y z
N MET A 1 7.25 21.80 -16.72
CA MET A 1 7.74 20.46 -16.30
C MET A 1 6.67 19.85 -15.43
N THR A 2 6.00 18.78 -15.90
CA THR A 2 5.03 18.07 -15.06
C THR A 2 5.80 17.45 -13.91
N ASN A 3 5.68 18.04 -12.73
CA ASN A 3 6.36 17.62 -11.51
C ASN A 3 5.69 16.33 -11.00
N SER A 4 5.88 15.22 -11.71
CA SER A 4 5.29 13.93 -11.35
C SER A 4 6.09 13.35 -10.19
N ARG A 5 5.51 13.37 -8.99
CA ARG A 5 6.09 12.70 -7.83
C ARG A 5 6.23 11.20 -8.12
N PRO A 6 7.38 10.58 -7.83
CA PRO A 6 7.54 9.13 -7.96
C PRO A 6 6.47 8.39 -7.15
N HIS A 7 5.90 7.34 -7.73
CA HIS A 7 5.00 6.44 -7.02
C HIS A 7 5.79 5.21 -6.58
N ILE A 8 5.62 4.80 -5.32
CA ILE A 8 6.24 3.59 -4.77
C ILE A 8 5.12 2.72 -4.23
N GLY A 9 4.89 1.58 -4.87
CA GLY A 9 3.89 0.61 -4.43
C GLY A 9 4.51 -0.51 -3.62
N ILE A 10 3.86 -0.90 -2.51
CA ILE A 10 4.27 -2.04 -1.69
C ILE A 10 3.19 -3.12 -1.79
N PHE A 11 3.56 -4.25 -2.38
CA PHE A 11 2.65 -5.34 -2.73
C PHE A 11 3.15 -6.66 -2.16
N GLY A 12 2.22 -7.59 -1.88
CA GLY A 12 2.56 -8.90 -1.34
C GLY A 12 1.37 -9.59 -0.70
N ARG A 13 1.62 -10.67 0.04
CA ARG A 13 0.60 -11.42 0.77
C ARG A 13 0.06 -10.64 1.96
N ARG A 14 -1.08 -11.05 2.50
CA ARG A 14 -1.63 -10.54 3.77
C ARG A 14 -0.65 -10.83 4.92
N ASN A 15 -0.61 -9.94 5.91
CA ASN A 15 0.18 -10.10 7.14
C ASN A 15 1.69 -10.31 6.96
N THR A 16 2.27 -9.92 5.82
CA THR A 16 3.74 -9.97 5.57
C THR A 16 4.48 -8.69 6.03
N GLY A 17 3.84 -7.82 6.80
CA GLY A 17 4.48 -6.61 7.34
C GLY A 17 4.56 -5.41 6.39
N LYS A 18 3.76 -5.38 5.30
CA LYS A 18 3.72 -4.25 4.35
C LYS A 18 3.44 -2.91 5.04
N SER A 19 2.40 -2.85 5.87
CA SER A 19 2.02 -1.65 6.61
C SER A 19 3.09 -1.25 7.64
N SER A 20 3.76 -2.22 8.25
CA SER A 20 4.90 -1.98 9.14
C SER A 20 6.08 -1.35 8.39
N LEU A 21 6.40 -1.84 7.18
CA LEU A 21 7.43 -1.25 6.33
C LEU A 21 7.08 0.18 5.91
N ILE A 22 5.81 0.44 5.58
CA ILE A 22 5.34 1.81 5.29
C ILE A 22 5.60 2.71 6.49
N ASN A 23 5.18 2.31 7.69
CA ASN A 23 5.36 3.10 8.90
C ASN A 23 6.83 3.38 9.21
N LEU A 24 7.70 2.39 8.96
CA LEU A 24 9.14 2.54 9.10
C LEU A 24 9.71 3.55 8.10
N LEU A 25 9.30 3.49 6.83
CA LEU A 25 9.77 4.40 5.77
C LEU A 25 9.30 5.85 5.99
N THR A 26 8.10 6.03 6.55
CA THR A 26 7.54 7.36 6.82
C THR A 26 7.93 7.91 8.19
N GLY A 27 8.43 7.07 9.10
CA GLY A 27 8.67 7.44 10.50
C GLY A 27 7.38 7.79 11.26
N GLN A 28 6.23 7.35 10.78
CA GLN A 28 4.89 7.71 11.28
C GLN A 28 3.98 6.48 11.25
N GLU A 29 2.93 6.47 12.08
CA GLU A 29 1.87 5.44 12.02
C GLU A 29 0.90 5.70 10.86
N THR A 30 1.44 5.75 9.64
CA THR A 30 0.68 6.11 8.45
C THR A 30 -0.25 4.98 8.01
N ALA A 31 0.13 3.72 8.14
CA ALA A 31 -0.65 2.55 7.75
C ALA A 31 -1.18 1.81 8.99
N ILE A 32 -2.43 1.35 8.91
CA ILE A 32 -3.08 0.59 9.99
C ILE A 32 -2.52 -0.83 9.99
N ILE A 33 -2.06 -1.28 11.16
CA ILE A 33 -1.60 -2.65 11.40
C ILE A 33 -2.71 -3.37 12.18
N SER A 34 -3.14 -4.54 11.69
CA SER A 34 -4.09 -5.41 12.41
C SER A 34 -3.81 -6.86 12.08
N ASP A 35 -3.97 -7.74 13.06
CA ASP A 35 -3.87 -9.19 12.88
C ASP A 35 -5.09 -9.78 12.15
N ILE A 36 -6.17 -9.00 12.04
CA ILE A 36 -7.39 -9.37 11.33
C ILE A 36 -7.13 -9.26 9.82
N PRO A 37 -7.20 -10.38 9.07
CA PRO A 37 -6.97 -10.34 7.64
C PRO A 37 -7.94 -9.38 6.92
N GLY A 38 -7.42 -8.63 5.95
CA GLY A 38 -8.25 -7.75 5.12
C GLY A 38 -8.48 -6.36 5.69
N THR A 39 -7.58 -5.88 6.56
CA THR A 39 -7.58 -4.52 7.10
C THR A 39 -7.44 -3.47 6.00
N THR A 40 -6.61 -3.71 5.00
CA THR A 40 -6.48 -2.87 3.81
C THR A 40 -7.48 -3.36 2.76
N THR A 41 -8.57 -2.63 2.58
CA THR A 41 -9.66 -2.93 1.62
C THR A 41 -9.45 -2.28 0.27
N ASP A 42 -9.07 -1.01 0.29
CA ASP A 42 -8.86 -0.18 -0.89
C ASP A 42 -7.38 0.22 -0.97
N PRO A 43 -6.81 0.28 -2.19
CA PRO A 43 -5.49 0.87 -2.38
C PRO A 43 -5.46 2.30 -1.84
N VAL A 44 -4.55 2.59 -0.91
CA VAL A 44 -4.42 3.92 -0.30
C VAL A 44 -3.18 4.60 -0.85
N LYS A 45 -3.35 5.80 -1.42
CA LYS A 45 -2.24 6.64 -1.87
C LYS A 45 -1.94 7.70 -0.83
N LYS A 46 -0.67 7.83 -0.43
CA LYS A 46 -0.24 8.82 0.58
C LYS A 46 0.97 9.59 0.07
N SER A 47 0.84 10.92 0.04
CA SER A 47 2.00 11.79 -0.18
C SER A 47 2.83 11.83 1.09
N VAL A 48 4.09 11.45 0.99
CA VAL A 48 5.01 11.41 2.13
C VAL A 48 6.37 11.93 1.69
N GLU A 49 7.17 12.37 2.65
CA GLU A 49 8.58 12.69 2.44
C GLU A 49 9.41 11.55 3.03
N ILE A 50 10.17 10.85 2.19
CA ILE A 50 11.07 9.78 2.64
C ILE A 50 12.48 10.36 2.72
N LEU A 51 13.12 10.20 3.88
CA LEU A 51 14.48 10.67 4.11
C LEU A 51 15.44 10.06 3.06
N GLY A 52 16.19 10.91 2.37
CA GLY A 52 17.13 10.50 1.32
C GLY A 52 16.52 10.25 -0.07
N ILE A 53 15.20 10.26 -0.21
CA ILE A 53 14.49 10.14 -1.50
C ILE A 53 13.76 11.45 -1.85
N GLY A 54 13.17 12.11 -0.85
CA GLY A 54 12.34 13.30 -1.04
C GLY A 54 10.84 12.97 -1.17
N PRO A 55 10.03 13.85 -1.79
CA PRO A 55 8.58 13.71 -1.85
C PRO A 55 8.14 12.60 -2.81
N VAL A 56 7.39 11.63 -2.29
CA VAL A 56 6.88 10.48 -3.06
C VAL A 56 5.39 10.24 -2.77
N VAL A 57 4.75 9.44 -3.61
CA VAL A 57 3.43 8.88 -3.36
C VAL A 57 3.56 7.39 -3.03
N LEU A 58 3.40 7.03 -1.75
CA LEU A 58 3.30 5.63 -1.35
C LEU A 58 1.93 5.08 -1.71
N VAL A 59 1.89 3.86 -2.25
CA VAL A 59 0.67 3.12 -2.56
C VAL A 59 0.64 1.84 -1.73
N ASP A 60 -0.23 1.82 -0.71
CA ASP A 60 -0.52 0.64 0.11
C ASP A 60 -1.68 -0.14 -0.52
N THR A 61 -1.63 -1.46 -0.46
CA THR A 61 -2.64 -2.33 -1.06
C THR A 61 -3.01 -3.50 -0.17
N ALA A 62 -4.22 -4.04 -0.41
CA ALA A 62 -4.63 -5.31 0.16
C ALA A 62 -3.67 -6.42 -0.27
N GLY A 63 -3.51 -7.44 0.56
CA GLY A 63 -2.74 -8.62 0.17
C GLY A 63 -3.40 -9.36 -1.01
N ILE A 64 -2.58 -9.90 -1.90
CA ILE A 64 -3.05 -10.57 -3.15
C ILE A 64 -3.52 -12.02 -2.95
N ASP A 65 -3.58 -12.50 -1.71
CA ASP A 65 -3.95 -13.87 -1.33
C ASP A 65 -5.16 -13.90 -0.39
N ASP A 66 -6.09 -12.95 -0.57
CA ASP A 66 -7.38 -12.92 0.11
C ASP A 66 -8.36 -13.98 -0.43
N ALA A 67 -9.38 -14.31 0.36
CA ALA A 67 -10.34 -15.37 0.05
C ALA A 67 -11.79 -14.91 0.20
N GLY A 68 -12.72 -15.66 -0.40
CA GLY A 68 -14.15 -15.32 -0.42
C GLY A 68 -14.49 -14.21 -1.43
N GLU A 69 -15.78 -13.90 -1.55
CA GLU A 69 -16.28 -12.92 -2.53
C GLU A 69 -15.69 -11.53 -2.30
N LEU A 70 -15.63 -11.09 -1.03
CA LEU A 70 -15.05 -9.80 -0.68
C LEU A 70 -13.53 -9.77 -0.88
N GLY A 71 -12.84 -10.87 -0.57
CA GLY A 71 -11.40 -10.99 -0.79
C GLY A 71 -11.01 -10.87 -2.26
N ARG A 72 -11.78 -11.50 -3.16
CA ARG A 72 -11.58 -11.37 -4.62
C ARG A 72 -11.68 -9.90 -5.08
N LYS A 73 -12.71 -9.18 -4.64
CA LYS A 73 -12.86 -7.74 -4.95
C LYS A 73 -11.67 -6.91 -4.48
N ARG A 74 -11.05 -7.27 -3.35
CA ARG A 74 -9.82 -6.59 -2.84
C ARG A 74 -8.60 -6.94 -3.68
N ILE A 75 -8.43 -8.21 -4.05
CA ILE A 75 -7.35 -8.65 -4.95
C ILE A 75 -7.43 -7.89 -6.28
N ASP A 76 -8.61 -7.82 -6.89
CA ASP A 76 -8.82 -7.11 -8.16
C ASP A 76 -8.40 -5.64 -8.06
N LYS A 77 -8.78 -4.96 -6.96
CA LYS A 77 -8.36 -3.58 -6.68
C LYS A 77 -6.84 -3.46 -6.50
N SER A 78 -6.21 -4.38 -5.80
CA SER A 78 -4.74 -4.41 -5.66
C SER A 78 -4.05 -4.60 -7.01
N LEU A 79 -4.54 -5.51 -7.84
CA LEU A 79 -4.01 -5.74 -9.20
C LEU A 79 -4.18 -4.52 -10.10
N ASP A 80 -5.31 -3.83 -10.01
CA ASP A 80 -5.52 -2.58 -10.75
C ASP A 80 -4.67 -1.42 -10.26
N ALA A 81 -4.30 -1.39 -8.97
CA ALA A 81 -3.33 -0.44 -8.45
C ALA A 81 -1.92 -0.74 -8.98
N ILE A 82 -1.51 -2.01 -9.05
CA ILE A 82 -0.20 -2.43 -9.59
C ILE A 82 -0.01 -1.92 -11.02
N LYS A 83 -1.04 -1.96 -11.87
CA LYS A 83 -0.97 -1.47 -13.26
C LYS A 83 -0.77 0.05 -13.40
N LYS A 84 -0.98 0.81 -12.32
CA LYS A 84 -1.03 2.28 -12.31
C LYS A 84 0.13 2.91 -11.53
N VAL A 85 1.06 2.09 -11.03
CA VAL A 85 2.28 2.48 -10.31
C VAL A 85 3.46 2.13 -11.21
#